data_AF-A0A813J5N2-F1
#
_entry.id   AF-A0A813J5N2-F1
#
_cell.length_a   1.000
_cell.length_b   1.000
_cell.length_c   1.000
_cell.angle_alpha   90.00
_cell.angle_beta   90.00
_cell.angle_gamma   90.00
#
_symmetry.space_group_name_H-M   'P 1'
#
loop_
_entity.id
_entity.type
_entity.pdbx_description
1 polymer ?
#
loop_
_entity_poly.entity_id
_entity_poly.type
_entity_poly.pdbx_seq_one_letter_code
_entity_poly.pdbx_strand_id
1 'polypeptide(L)'
;MAAQFSEGWSGTPMWQLAQEREENQKKEQERRKAQAGDVLEIGQEGEFFHSVLVVSRLVENNFRDTKVRGPRRKIRAEAVKDGLELRAACRGALEDSREEAVQKQRKALLARTWRPEELPRNDLSVEEKVEEPLRKRLAAKPRGSGWQRVGDK
;
A
#
# COMPACT_ATOMS: atom_id res chain seq x y z
N MET A 1 -35.74 57.98 -16.51
CA MET A 1 -34.68 56.98 -16.70
C MET A 1 -33.66 57.15 -15.60
N ALA A 2 -33.44 56.15 -14.76
CA ALA A 2 -32.26 56.02 -13.93
C ALA A 2 -32.02 54.52 -13.73
N ALA A 3 -30.97 54.01 -14.36
CA ALA A 3 -30.49 52.65 -14.14
C ALA A 3 -29.74 52.62 -12.80
N GLN A 4 -30.28 51.92 -11.81
CA GLN A 4 -29.54 51.53 -10.61
C GLN A 4 -29.13 50.07 -10.78
N PHE A 5 -27.91 49.87 -11.27
CA PHE A 5 -27.21 48.60 -11.11
C PHE A 5 -26.79 48.49 -9.64
N SER A 6 -27.46 47.64 -8.87
CA SER A 6 -26.89 47.11 -7.63
C SER A 6 -26.22 45.78 -7.98
N GLU A 7 -24.91 45.84 -8.22
CA GLU A 7 -24.03 44.66 -8.26
C GLU A 7 -24.09 43.99 -6.89
N GLY A 8 -24.99 43.02 -6.76
CA GLY A 8 -25.02 42.12 -5.61
C GLY A 8 -23.76 41.26 -5.66
N TRP A 9 -22.81 41.56 -4.78
CA TRP A 9 -21.63 40.73 -4.55
C TRP A 9 -22.08 39.31 -4.19
N SER A 10 -22.09 38.41 -5.18
CA SER A 10 -22.19 36.96 -4.96
C SER A 10 -20.83 36.42 -4.54
N GLY A 11 -20.32 36.94 -3.42
CA GLY A 11 -19.08 36.45 -2.81
C GLY A 11 -19.43 35.42 -1.77
N THR A 12 -19.10 34.14 -2.02
CA THR A 12 -19.17 33.10 -1.00
C THR A 12 -18.39 33.59 0.23
N PRO A 13 -19.02 33.66 1.41
CA PRO A 13 -18.35 34.12 2.61
C PRO A 13 -17.07 33.34 2.88
N MET A 14 -16.00 34.06 3.22
CA MET A 14 -14.67 33.48 3.45
C MET A 14 -14.66 32.36 4.52
N TRP A 15 -15.60 32.38 5.47
CA TRP A 15 -15.75 31.34 6.49
C TRP A 15 -16.30 30.02 5.92
N GLN A 16 -17.17 30.07 4.90
CA GLN A 16 -17.64 28.88 4.18
C GLN A 16 -16.50 28.27 3.35
N LEU A 17 -15.71 29.11 2.67
CA LEU A 17 -14.53 28.64 1.93
C LEU A 17 -13.46 28.03 2.85
N ALA A 18 -13.31 28.54 4.08
CA ALA A 18 -12.41 27.97 5.08
C ALA A 18 -12.89 26.60 5.58
N GLN A 19 -14.19 26.44 5.86
CA GLN A 19 -14.78 25.16 6.25
C GLN A 19 -14.68 24.11 5.12
N GLU A 20 -14.95 24.49 3.87
CA GLU A 20 -14.81 23.59 2.72
C GLU A 20 -13.36 23.15 2.52
N ARG A 21 -12.38 24.02 2.77
CA ARG A 21 -10.94 23.65 2.73
C ARG A 21 -10.57 22.69 3.84
N GLU A 22 -11.07 22.88 5.05
CA GLU A 22 -10.78 22.02 6.19
C GLU A 22 -11.42 20.62 6.02
N GLU A 23 -12.66 20.55 5.52
CA GLU A 23 -13.30 19.29 5.15
C GLU A 23 -12.57 18.59 4.00
N ASN A 24 -12.16 19.32 2.96
CA ASN A 24 -11.41 18.75 1.85
C ASN A 24 -10.04 18.24 2.30
N GLN A 25 -9.36 18.94 3.22
CA GLN A 25 -8.11 18.45 3.82
C GLN A 25 -8.32 17.21 4.67
N LYS A 26 -9.40 17.12 5.45
CA LYS A 26 -9.76 15.90 6.20
C LYS A 26 -10.07 14.74 5.26
N LYS A 27 -10.93 14.94 4.25
CA LYS A 27 -11.25 13.92 3.24
C LYS A 27 -10.03 13.51 2.42
N GLU A 28 -9.12 14.44 2.13
CA GLU A 28 -7.86 14.15 1.45
C GLU A 28 -6.88 13.40 2.36
N GLN A 29 -6.77 13.76 3.64
CA GLN A 29 -6.00 12.99 4.62
C GLN A 29 -6.59 11.60 4.85
N GLU A 30 -7.91 11.44 4.91
CA GLU A 30 -8.59 10.16 5.02
C GLU A 30 -8.40 9.32 3.74
N ARG A 31 -8.48 9.92 2.55
CA ARG A 31 -8.13 9.27 1.28
C ARG A 31 -6.66 8.89 1.20
N ARG A 32 -5.76 9.72 1.74
CA ARG A 32 -4.31 9.45 1.80
C ARG A 32 -3.97 8.38 2.84
N LYS A 33 -4.68 8.33 3.98
CA LYS A 33 -4.60 7.24 4.95
C LYS A 33 -5.20 5.95 4.40
N ALA A 34 -6.29 6.02 3.64
CA ALA A 34 -6.85 4.88 2.89
C ALA A 34 -5.92 4.39 1.77
N GLN A 35 -5.00 5.23 1.29
CA GLN A 35 -3.92 4.85 0.37
C GLN A 35 -2.67 4.32 1.10
N ALA A 36 -2.50 4.56 2.41
CA ALA A 36 -1.49 3.86 3.18
C ALA A 36 -1.97 2.41 3.38
N GLY A 37 -1.39 1.49 2.62
CA GLY A 37 -1.87 0.12 2.56
C GLY A 37 -0.76 -0.88 2.27
N ASP A 38 -1.07 -2.13 2.54
CA ASP A 38 -0.25 -3.28 2.24
C ASP A 38 -0.67 -3.91 0.91
N VAL A 39 0.14 -3.72 -0.13
CA VAL A 39 -0.10 -4.30 -1.45
C VAL A 39 0.65 -5.62 -1.55
N LEU A 40 -0.03 -6.70 -1.90
CA LEU A 40 0.62 -7.98 -2.16
C LEU A 40 0.70 -8.21 -3.66
N GLU A 41 1.88 -8.53 -4.14
CA GLU A 41 2.10 -8.97 -5.51
C GLU A 41 2.70 -10.38 -5.49
N ILE A 42 2.29 -11.19 -6.46
CA ILE A 42 2.94 -12.47 -6.73
C ILE A 42 3.80 -12.29 -7.97
N GLY A 43 5.11 -12.38 -7.77
CA GLY A 43 6.11 -12.30 -8.82
C GLY A 43 6.59 -13.69 -9.22
N GLN A 44 7.06 -13.79 -10.47
CA GLN A 44 7.80 -14.94 -10.96
C GLN A 44 9.26 -14.51 -11.19
N GLU A 45 10.20 -15.27 -10.63
CA GLU A 45 11.63 -15.05 -10.75
C GLU A 45 12.29 -16.35 -11.21
N GLY A 46 12.57 -16.45 -12.51
CA GLY A 46 13.03 -17.69 -13.14
C GLY A 46 11.96 -18.78 -13.07
N GLU A 47 12.34 -19.98 -12.61
CA GLU A 47 11.44 -21.12 -12.42
C GLU A 47 10.62 -21.05 -11.12
N PHE A 48 10.87 -20.06 -10.25
CA PHE A 48 10.24 -19.96 -8.94
C PHE A 48 9.24 -18.79 -8.86
N PHE A 49 8.26 -18.95 -7.98
CA PHE A 49 7.32 -17.90 -7.59
C PHE A 49 7.72 -17.32 -6.24
N HIS A 50 7.42 -16.05 -6.01
CA HIS A 50 7.60 -15.41 -4.71
C HIS A 50 6.51 -14.37 -4.47
N SER A 51 6.15 -14.17 -3.20
CA SER A 51 5.32 -13.05 -2.78
C SER A 51 6.16 -11.80 -2.54
N VAL A 52 5.61 -10.64 -2.85
CA VAL A 52 6.17 -9.32 -2.52
C VAL A 52 5.09 -8.52 -1.82
N LEU A 53 5.29 -8.23 -0.54
CA LEU A 53 4.43 -7.33 0.21
C LEU A 53 5.06 -5.94 0.22
N VAL A 54 4.31 -4.93 -0.24
CA VAL A 54 4.71 -3.53 -0.14
C VAL A 54 3.88 -2.88 0.95
N VAL A 55 4.54 -2.48 2.03
CA VAL A 55 3.91 -1.79 3.17
C VAL A 55 4.16 -0.30 2.99
N SER A 56 3.12 0.46 2.63
CA SER A 56 3.20 1.91 2.53
C SER A 56 2.83 2.56 3.86
N ARG A 57 3.72 3.39 4.40
CA ARG A 57 3.50 4.15 5.65
C ARG A 57 3.66 5.64 5.40
N LEU A 58 2.83 6.45 6.04
CA LEU A 58 2.98 7.90 6.05
C LEU A 58 3.95 8.30 7.17
N VAL A 59 5.08 8.90 6.82
CA VAL A 59 6.09 9.41 7.76
C VAL A 59 6.34 10.86 7.41
N GLU A 60 6.07 11.79 8.34
CA GLU A 60 6.40 13.22 8.19
C GLU A 60 5.90 13.82 6.85
N ASN A 61 4.66 13.51 6.47
CA ASN A 61 4.00 13.90 5.21
C ASN A 61 4.46 13.18 3.92
N ASN A 62 5.41 12.25 4.00
CA ASN A 62 5.87 11.44 2.87
C ASN A 62 5.45 9.98 2.99
N PHE A 63 5.13 9.34 1.86
CA PHE A 63 4.89 7.90 1.82
C PHE A 63 6.23 7.15 1.73
N ARG A 64 6.51 6.35 2.75
CA ARG A 64 7.64 5.43 2.78
C ARG A 64 7.14 4.02 2.51
N ASP A 65 7.59 3.46 1.39
CA ASP A 65 7.24 2.10 0.98
C ASP A 65 8.35 1.14 1.42
N THR A 66 8.01 0.19 2.28
CA THR A 66 8.91 -0.93 2.65
C THR A 66 8.50 -2.15 1.83
N LYS A 67 9.44 -2.75 1.09
CA LYS A 67 9.19 -3.98 0.33
C LYS A 67 9.72 -5.19 1.11
N VAL A 68 8.85 -6.15 1.39
CA VAL A 68 9.21 -7.43 1.99
C VAL A 68 8.95 -8.55 1.00
N ARG A 69 10.00 -9.33 0.71
CA ARG A 69 9.91 -10.48 -0.20
C ARG A 69 9.72 -11.77 0.59
N GLY A 70 8.71 -12.54 0.24
CA GLY A 70 8.52 -13.89 0.76
C GLY A 70 9.57 -14.89 0.25
N PRO A 71 9.54 -16.12 0.77
CA PRO A 71 10.35 -17.23 0.26
C PRO A 71 10.13 -17.49 -1.24
N ARG A 72 11.15 -18.01 -1.91
CA ARG A 72 11.00 -18.57 -3.26
C ARG A 72 10.36 -19.95 -3.15
N ARG A 73 9.31 -20.18 -3.94
CA ARG A 73 8.54 -21.42 -3.98
C ARG A 73 8.50 -21.98 -5.39
N LYS A 74 8.44 -23.30 -5.52
CA LYS A 74 8.27 -23.96 -6.82
C LYS A 74 6.85 -23.81 -7.35
N ILE A 75 5.88 -23.75 -6.44
CA ILE A 75 4.47 -23.70 -6.77
C ILE A 75 3.92 -22.31 -6.45
N ARG A 76 3.15 -21.73 -7.38
CA ARG A 76 2.52 -20.41 -7.22
C ARG A 76 1.62 -20.36 -5.98
N ALA A 77 0.82 -21.40 -5.74
CA ALA A 77 -0.11 -21.47 -4.61
C ALA A 77 0.60 -21.33 -3.25
N GLU A 78 1.81 -21.89 -3.09
CA GLU A 78 2.63 -21.71 -1.88
C GLU A 78 3.08 -20.26 -1.73
N ALA A 79 3.51 -19.61 -2.82
CA ALA A 79 3.91 -18.20 -2.80
C ALA A 79 2.71 -17.28 -2.48
N VAL A 80 1.51 -17.61 -2.99
CA VAL A 80 0.26 -16.93 -2.65
C VAL A 80 -0.02 -17.06 -1.17
N LYS A 81 0.03 -18.28 -0.62
CA LYS A 81 -0.22 -18.54 0.79
C LYS A 81 0.79 -17.81 1.68
N ASP A 82 2.09 -17.88 1.37
CA ASP A 82 3.13 -17.10 2.04
C ASP A 82 2.80 -15.61 2.03
N GLY A 83 2.36 -15.09 0.88
CA GLY A 83 1.98 -13.69 0.73
C GLY A 83 0.80 -13.29 1.62
N LEU A 84 -0.23 -14.13 1.71
CA LEU A 84 -1.38 -13.92 2.59
C LEU A 84 -0.98 -13.92 4.07
N GLU A 85 -0.08 -14.82 4.47
CA GLU A 85 0.44 -14.87 5.84
C GLU A 85 1.28 -13.62 6.17
N LEU A 86 2.10 -13.14 5.25
CA LEU A 86 2.84 -11.88 5.40
C LEU A 86 1.89 -10.69 5.54
N ARG A 87 0.84 -10.65 4.73
CA ARG A 87 -0.20 -9.62 4.79
C ARG A 87 -0.93 -9.63 6.13
N ALA A 88 -1.35 -10.82 6.58
CA ALA A 88 -2.00 -10.98 7.88
C ALA A 88 -1.11 -10.51 9.03
N ALA A 89 0.19 -10.83 8.99
CA ALA A 89 1.16 -10.33 9.97
C ALA A 89 1.31 -8.79 9.93
N CYS A 90 1.24 -8.18 8.75
CA CYS A 90 1.26 -6.72 8.60
C CYS A 90 0.01 -6.06 9.20
N ARG A 91 -1.18 -6.59 8.87
CA ARG A 91 -2.47 -6.03 9.33
C ARG A 91 -2.73 -6.28 10.82
N GLY A 92 -2.23 -7.38 11.37
CA GLY A 92 -2.39 -7.74 12.79
C GLY A 92 -1.44 -7.00 13.74
N ALA A 93 -0.45 -6.26 13.24
CA ALA A 93 0.54 -5.57 14.05
C ALA A 93 0.26 -4.05 14.16
N LEU A 94 0.70 -3.45 15.27
CA LEU A 94 0.69 -1.99 15.48
C LEU A 94 1.57 -1.29 14.43
N GLU A 95 1.22 -0.05 14.05
CA GLU A 95 1.86 0.69 12.94
C GLU A 95 3.38 0.74 13.03
N ASP A 96 3.91 0.99 14.23
CA ASP A 96 5.35 1.11 14.48
C ASP A 96 6.06 -0.25 14.42
N SER A 97 5.38 -1.34 14.74
CA SER A 97 5.94 -2.70 14.77
C SER A 97 5.62 -3.54 13.53
N ARG A 98 4.91 -3.00 12.53
CA ARG A 98 4.51 -3.75 11.31
C ARG A 98 5.70 -4.40 10.62
N GLU A 99 6.78 -3.65 10.43
CA GLU A 99 7.96 -4.15 9.71
C GLU A 99 8.63 -5.32 10.45
N GLU A 100 8.77 -5.22 11.77
CA GLU A 100 9.32 -6.29 12.59
C GLU A 100 8.44 -7.54 12.56
N ALA A 101 7.11 -7.37 12.68
CA ALA A 101 6.15 -8.47 12.60
C ALA A 101 6.23 -9.20 11.26
N VAL A 102 6.28 -8.46 10.15
CA VAL A 102 6.40 -9.04 8.80
C VAL A 102 7.76 -9.73 8.62
N GLN A 103 8.86 -9.16 9.13
CA GLN A 103 10.18 -9.82 9.06
C GLN A 103 10.23 -11.11 9.89
N LYS A 104 9.62 -11.11 11.08
CA LYS A 104 9.49 -12.32 11.92
C LYS A 104 8.69 -13.40 11.19
N GLN A 105 7.55 -13.02 10.59
CA GLN A 105 6.73 -13.95 9.82
C GLN A 105 7.48 -14.50 8.60
N ARG A 106 8.19 -13.64 7.86
CA ARG A 106 9.04 -14.05 6.73
C ARG A 106 10.06 -15.10 7.14
N LYS A 107 10.75 -14.91 8.27
CA LYS A 107 11.71 -15.89 8.79
C LYS A 107 11.04 -17.22 9.11
N ALA A 108 9.84 -17.20 9.70
CA ALA A 108 9.08 -18.42 9.96
C ALA A 108 8.68 -19.14 8.67
N LEU A 109 8.25 -18.40 7.64
CA LEU A 109 7.84 -18.95 6.36
C LEU A 109 8.98 -19.63 5.60
N LEU A 110 10.23 -19.16 5.75
CA LEU A 110 11.40 -19.78 5.12
C LEU A 110 11.60 -21.25 5.55
N ALA A 111 11.26 -21.57 6.80
CA ALA A 111 11.35 -22.94 7.32
C ALA A 111 10.05 -23.74 7.13
N ARG A 112 8.95 -23.09 6.73
CA ARG A 112 7.64 -23.73 6.63
C ARG A 112 7.48 -24.44 5.29
N THR A 113 6.90 -25.63 5.35
CA THR A 113 6.36 -26.38 4.21
C THR A 113 4.85 -26.39 4.30
N TRP A 114 4.18 -26.21 3.17
CA TRP A 114 2.72 -26.21 3.09
C TRP A 114 2.22 -27.58 2.72
N ARG A 115 1.15 -28.03 3.38
CA ARG A 115 0.44 -29.21 2.93
C ARG A 115 -0.56 -28.82 1.83
N PRO A 116 -0.87 -29.74 0.89
CA PRO A 116 -1.82 -29.45 -0.19
C PRO A 116 -3.18 -28.93 0.29
N GLU A 117 -3.64 -29.36 1.47
CA GLU A 117 -4.93 -28.95 2.04
C GLU A 117 -4.93 -27.51 2.56
N GLU A 118 -3.76 -26.95 2.87
CA GLU A 118 -3.60 -25.56 3.34
C GLU A 118 -3.50 -24.56 2.19
N LEU A 119 -3.33 -25.05 0.96
CA LEU A 119 -3.14 -24.22 -0.23
C LEU A 119 -4.48 -23.73 -0.78
N PRO A 120 -4.52 -22.48 -1.30
CA PRO A 120 -5.72 -21.96 -1.94
C PRO A 120 -6.10 -22.81 -3.15
N ARG A 121 -7.37 -23.22 -3.22
CA ARG A 121 -7.90 -24.08 -4.31
C ARG A 121 -7.99 -23.38 -5.66
N ASN A 122 -8.19 -22.06 -5.66
CA ASN A 122 -8.30 -21.25 -6.87
C ASN A 122 -7.24 -20.14 -6.87
N ASP A 123 -6.65 -19.91 -8.04
CA ASP A 123 -5.63 -18.89 -8.31
C ASP A 123 -6.15 -17.45 -8.30
N LEU A 124 -7.42 -17.24 -7.93
CA LEU A 124 -8.20 -16.08 -8.32
C LEU A 124 -8.07 -14.90 -7.35
N SER A 125 -7.56 -13.81 -7.93
CA SER A 125 -7.89 -12.41 -7.62
C SER A 125 -7.83 -11.98 -6.16
N VAL A 126 -6.66 -12.03 -5.54
CA VAL A 126 -6.38 -11.32 -4.27
C VAL A 126 -6.09 -9.84 -4.54
N GLU A 127 -6.81 -9.20 -5.46
CA GLU A 127 -6.74 -7.75 -5.65
C GLU A 127 -7.96 -7.14 -4.97
N GLU A 128 -7.78 -6.65 -3.74
CA GLU A 128 -8.77 -5.78 -3.13
C GLU A 128 -8.88 -4.51 -3.98
N LYS A 129 -10.08 -3.95 -4.17
CA LYS A 129 -10.31 -2.75 -5.02
C LYS A 129 -9.44 -1.54 -4.65
N VAL A 130 -8.91 -1.52 -3.42
CA VAL A 130 -8.02 -0.49 -2.90
C VAL A 130 -6.56 -0.68 -3.38
N GLU A 131 -6.18 -1.90 -3.75
CA GLU A 131 -4.82 -2.28 -4.13
C GLU A 131 -4.49 -1.96 -5.59
N GLU A 132 -5.45 -2.08 -6.51
CA GLU A 132 -5.24 -1.77 -7.94
C GLU A 132 -4.69 -0.35 -8.18
N PRO A 133 -5.27 0.73 -7.59
CA PRO A 133 -4.74 2.08 -7.72
C PRO A 133 -3.34 2.24 -7.11
N LEU A 134 -3.10 1.59 -5.96
CA LEU A 134 -1.80 1.62 -5.28
C LEU A 134 -0.72 0.93 -6.09
N ARG A 135 -1.03 -0.22 -6.68
CA ARG A 135 -0.16 -0.96 -7.57
C ARG A 135 0.21 -0.14 -8.80
N LYS A 136 -0.77 0.52 -9.45
CA LYS A 136 -0.52 1.44 -10.56
C LYS A 136 0.41 2.58 -10.14
N ARG A 137 0.21 3.17 -8.96
CA ARG A 137 1.08 4.24 -8.42
C ARG A 137 2.51 3.75 -8.12
N LEU A 138 2.66 2.56 -7.54
CA LEU A 138 3.96 1.95 -7.25
C LEU A 138 4.70 1.54 -8.52
N ALA A 139 3.98 1.04 -9.52
CA ALA A 139 4.51 0.72 -10.84
C ALA A 139 4.86 1.97 -11.67
N ALA A 140 4.13 3.07 -11.47
CA ALA A 140 4.36 4.35 -12.16
C ALA A 140 5.53 5.17 -11.58
N LYS A 141 6.21 4.72 -10.51
CA LYS A 141 7.48 5.34 -10.12
C LYS A 141 8.47 5.16 -11.26
N PRO A 142 9.15 6.23 -11.72
CA PRO A 142 10.09 6.12 -12.82
C PRO A 142 11.15 5.07 -12.47
N ARG A 143 11.39 4.14 -13.40
CA ARG A 143 12.53 3.22 -13.37
C ARG A 143 13.81 4.09 -13.34
N GLY A 144 14.29 4.45 -12.14
CA GLY A 144 15.42 5.37 -12.03
C GLY A 144 15.68 6.08 -10.69
N SER A 145 14.84 5.97 -9.66
CA SER A 145 15.17 6.61 -8.37
C SER A 145 16.13 5.74 -7.53
N GLY A 146 17.42 5.91 -7.80
CA GLY A 146 18.54 5.84 -6.87
C GLY A 146 18.42 4.91 -5.66
N TRP A 147 19.04 3.74 -5.78
CA TRP A 147 19.60 3.05 -4.63
C TRP A 147 20.67 3.94 -3.99
N GLN A 148 20.33 4.68 -2.94
CA GLN A 148 21.34 5.01 -1.95
C GLN A 148 21.51 3.79 -1.06
N ARG A 149 22.51 2.96 -1.36
CA ARG A 149 23.12 2.10 -0.35
C ARG A 149 23.72 3.02 0.70
N VAL A 150 23.00 3.22 1.79
CA VAL A 150 23.61 3.77 3.00
C VAL A 150 24.54 2.68 3.52
N GLY A 151 25.86 2.83 3.29
CA GLY A 151 26.85 2.04 4.00
C GLY A 151 28.02 1.42 3.23
N ASP A 152 28.24 1.69 1.93
CA ASP A 152 29.51 1.34 1.29
C ASP A 152 30.48 2.53 1.43
N LYS A 153 31.19 2.59 2.57
CA LYS A 153 32.48 3.29 2.71
C LYS A 153 33.54 2.28 3.11
#